data_AF-I1BPM0-F1
#
_entry.id   AF-I1BPM0-F1
#
_cell.length_a   1.000
_cell.length_b   1.000
_cell.length_c   1.000
_cell.angle_alpha   90.00
_cell.angle_beta   90.00
_cell.angle_gamma   90.00
#
_symmetry.space_group_name_H-M   'P 1'
#
loop_
_entity.id
_entity.type
_entity.pdbx_description
1 polymer ?
#
loop_
_entity_poly.entity_id
_entity_poly.type
_entity_poly.pdbx_seq_one_letter_code
_entity_poly.pdbx_strand_id
1 'polypeptide(L)'
;MSLLKNTKSLFSRTNLGRFRATRSFSATKAIYSENTEKSIRDFPWLLSNDKPRISKYPYETEEAGPLMNILPISIQHALSKWVGSRILQLNTGHDYFPDQFMVGASLATRKALQLLSNQLSYGSKEEIQPEVETIFGPALLHRYMNSAPTNANISIELPQIYDVNVEDVWVTLGNSEAFAGNKKYDTFRWMTLQVGLIRSSNEEEESFDEHKQRIRASIVEGIQVYVDVTVDADVVYHAVEKETNNILLHDEGRRNIRVRFATPYFQPARKMVSRRDPETGYPDNDWSWRIVDVDQLIEKESMNESV
;
A
#
# COMPACT_ATOMS: atom_id res chain seq x y z
N MET A 1 -5.61 -4.57 -69.75
CA MET A 1 -5.95 -3.27 -69.15
C MET A 1 -5.71 -3.34 -67.64
N SER A 2 -4.80 -2.49 -67.14
CA SER A 2 -4.79 -1.85 -65.80
C SER A 2 -4.89 -2.73 -64.54
N LEU A 3 -4.10 -2.59 -63.45
CA LEU A 3 -2.95 -1.78 -63.04
C LEU A 3 -2.56 -2.35 -61.65
N LEU A 4 -1.25 -2.47 -61.39
CA LEU A 4 -0.55 -2.26 -60.11
C LEU A 4 -1.31 -2.40 -58.77
N LYS A 5 -0.79 -3.28 -57.88
CA LYS A 5 -0.56 -2.92 -56.47
C LYS A 5 0.79 -3.44 -55.97
N ASN A 6 1.72 -2.49 -55.85
CA ASN A 6 2.77 -2.47 -54.83
C ASN A 6 2.13 -2.65 -53.45
N THR A 7 2.75 -3.46 -52.57
CA THR A 7 3.20 -2.95 -51.26
C THR A 7 4.19 -3.93 -50.64
N LYS A 8 5.36 -3.39 -50.35
CA LYS A 8 6.49 -4.01 -49.67
C LYS A 8 6.09 -4.45 -48.27
N SER A 9 6.43 -5.71 -47.97
CA SER A 9 6.61 -6.23 -46.62
C SER A 9 7.77 -5.46 -45.95
N LEU A 10 7.47 -4.75 -44.87
CA LEU A 10 8.41 -4.17 -43.91
C LEU A 10 7.67 -4.05 -42.58
N PHE A 11 8.43 -4.08 -41.47
CA PHE A 11 8.04 -4.24 -40.05
C PHE A 11 7.92 -5.72 -39.65
N SER A 12 9.01 -6.42 -39.28
CA SER A 12 9.89 -6.14 -38.12
C SER A 12 9.10 -5.60 -36.93
N ARG A 13 8.66 -6.51 -36.07
CA ARG A 13 8.35 -6.21 -34.68
C ARG A 13 9.25 -7.03 -33.78
N THR A 14 10.25 -6.31 -33.32
CA THR A 14 11.16 -6.56 -32.21
C THR A 14 10.47 -7.21 -31.02
N ASN A 15 11.05 -8.33 -30.58
CA ASN A 15 10.97 -8.81 -29.21
C ASN A 15 11.44 -7.70 -28.27
N LEU A 16 10.53 -7.16 -27.47
CA LEU A 16 10.84 -6.38 -26.28
C LEU A 16 10.15 -7.09 -25.11
N GLY A 17 10.87 -8.08 -24.58
CA GLY A 17 10.57 -8.64 -23.27
C GLY A 17 10.77 -7.53 -22.24
N ARG A 18 9.67 -6.93 -21.80
CA ARG A 18 9.65 -6.06 -20.62
C ARG A 18 9.46 -6.94 -19.40
N PHE A 19 10.53 -7.09 -18.63
CA PHE A 19 10.50 -7.61 -17.28
C PHE A 19 9.58 -6.71 -16.44
N ARG A 20 8.41 -7.22 -16.06
CA ARG A 20 7.60 -6.64 -14.99
C ARG A 20 8.11 -7.19 -13.67
N ALA A 21 8.80 -6.35 -12.89
CA ALA A 21 9.15 -6.67 -11.52
C ALA A 21 7.98 -6.30 -10.62
N THR A 22 7.30 -7.30 -10.04
CA THR A 22 6.50 -7.10 -8.82
C THR A 22 6.59 -8.28 -7.87
N ARG A 23 7.13 -7.98 -6.69
CA ARG A 23 6.68 -8.39 -5.34
C ARG A 23 6.47 -9.88 -5.07
N SER A 24 7.57 -10.63 -4.95
CA SER A 24 7.61 -11.77 -4.04
C SER A 24 8.42 -11.40 -2.80
N PHE A 25 7.93 -11.71 -1.60
CA PHE A 25 8.78 -11.76 -0.41
C PHE A 25 9.62 -13.04 -0.50
N SER A 26 10.70 -12.96 -1.28
CA SER A 26 11.82 -13.90 -1.19
C SER A 26 12.83 -13.32 -0.22
N ALA A 27 13.22 -14.09 0.79
CA ALA A 27 14.24 -13.72 1.76
C ALA A 27 15.54 -13.33 1.03
N THR A 28 15.91 -12.06 1.20
CA THR A 28 17.05 -11.41 0.57
C THR A 28 18.36 -12.14 0.89
N LYS A 29 19.18 -12.40 -0.12
CA LYS A 29 20.62 -12.20 0.01
C LYS A 29 21.00 -10.95 -0.79
N ALA A 30 20.84 -9.80 -0.16
CA ALA A 30 21.51 -8.59 -0.58
C ALA A 30 22.81 -8.49 0.21
N ILE A 31 23.93 -8.62 -0.49
CA ILE A 31 25.25 -8.27 0.04
C ILE A 31 25.31 -6.74 -0.01
N TYR A 32 25.09 -6.08 1.12
CA TYR A 32 25.41 -4.67 1.28
C TYR A 32 26.78 -4.53 1.95
N SER A 33 27.62 -3.70 1.34
CA SER A 33 28.92 -3.31 1.85
C SER A 33 28.83 -2.76 3.27
N GLU A 34 29.76 -3.21 4.10
CA GLU A 34 29.97 -2.81 5.48
C GLU A 34 30.22 -1.30 5.65
N ASN A 35 29.67 -0.75 6.74
CA ASN A 35 30.17 0.39 7.53
C ASN A 35 30.31 1.76 6.85
N THR A 36 29.21 2.33 6.37
CA THR A 36 29.02 3.79 6.46
C THR A 36 28.04 4.08 7.59
N GLU A 37 28.45 4.89 8.57
CA GLU A 37 27.54 5.36 9.62
C GLU A 37 26.37 6.11 8.97
N LYS A 38 25.15 5.65 9.22
CA LYS A 38 23.94 6.26 8.67
C LYS A 38 23.73 7.62 9.32
N SER A 39 23.50 8.66 8.52
CA SER A 39 23.22 9.99 9.06
C SER A 39 21.74 10.10 9.46
N ILE A 40 21.44 10.98 10.41
CA ILE A 40 20.04 11.33 10.73
C ILE A 40 19.30 11.89 9.50
N ARG A 41 20.03 12.54 8.58
CA ARG A 41 19.47 13.07 7.33
C ARG A 41 19.02 11.97 6.35
N ASP A 42 19.51 10.74 6.52
CA ASP A 42 19.12 9.58 5.71
C ASP A 42 17.91 8.84 6.29
N PHE A 43 17.45 9.24 7.48
CA PHE A 43 16.26 8.66 8.08
C PHE A 43 15.02 9.06 7.26
N PRO A 44 14.17 8.11 6.82
CA PRO A 44 13.15 8.37 5.81
C PRO A 44 11.87 8.99 6.39
N TRP A 45 12.01 9.98 7.28
CA TRP A 45 10.91 10.80 7.78
C TRP A 45 10.79 12.08 6.93
N LEU A 46 9.57 12.51 6.61
CA LEU A 46 9.35 13.82 6.00
C LEU A 46 9.24 14.90 7.08
N LEU A 47 10.01 15.97 6.90
CA LEU A 47 9.94 17.18 7.70
C LEU A 47 8.73 18.04 7.28
N SER A 48 8.40 19.03 8.10
CA SER A 48 7.22 19.91 7.95
C SER A 48 7.18 20.65 6.61
N ASN A 49 8.35 20.98 6.05
CA ASN A 49 8.46 21.70 4.78
C ASN A 49 8.83 20.80 3.59
N ASP A 50 8.95 19.49 3.79
CA ASP A 50 9.28 18.57 2.72
C ASP A 50 8.10 18.40 1.76
N LYS A 51 8.42 18.26 0.47
CA LYS A 51 7.41 17.94 -0.54
C LYS A 51 6.95 16.50 -0.38
N PRO A 52 5.69 16.19 -0.73
CA PRO A 52 5.22 14.80 -0.79
C PRO A 52 6.15 13.94 -1.65
N ARG A 53 6.43 12.70 -1.21
CA ARG A 53 7.28 11.76 -1.96
C ARG A 53 6.77 11.51 -3.38
N ILE A 54 5.45 11.61 -3.52
CA ILE A 54 4.71 11.37 -4.76
C ILE A 54 3.79 12.56 -4.97
N SER A 55 4.04 13.31 -6.03
CA SER A 55 3.32 14.54 -6.36
C SER A 55 1.96 14.31 -7.02
N LYS A 56 1.82 13.22 -7.79
CA LYS A 56 0.59 12.85 -8.48
C LYS A 56 0.02 11.58 -7.85
N TYR A 57 -1.10 11.72 -7.15
CA TYR A 57 -1.78 10.64 -6.46
C TYR A 57 -3.30 10.76 -6.62
N PRO A 58 -4.03 9.66 -6.91
CA PRO A 58 -3.53 8.34 -7.30
C PRO A 58 -2.75 8.38 -8.63
N TYR A 59 -1.90 7.39 -8.87
CA TYR A 59 -1.09 7.31 -10.08
C TYR A 59 -1.95 7.06 -11.31
N GLU A 60 -1.66 7.78 -12.39
CA GLU A 60 -2.15 7.45 -13.73
C GLU A 60 -1.44 6.16 -14.17
N THR A 61 -2.18 5.05 -14.26
CA THR A 61 -1.64 3.81 -14.82
C THR A 61 -1.93 3.76 -16.32
N GLU A 62 -0.88 3.76 -17.16
CA GLU A 62 -1.00 3.55 -18.61
C GLU A 62 -1.55 2.15 -18.97
N GLU A 63 -1.64 1.24 -18.01
CA GLU A 63 -2.02 -0.16 -18.20
C GLU A 63 -3.54 -0.43 -18.23
N ALA A 64 -4.37 0.58 -17.94
CA ALA A 64 -5.80 0.45 -18.13
C ALA A 64 -6.09 0.34 -19.64
N GLY A 65 -6.62 -0.82 -20.06
CA GLY A 65 -6.89 -1.10 -21.48
C GLY A 65 -7.77 -0.02 -22.14
N PRO A 66 -7.74 0.10 -23.48
CA PRO A 66 -8.31 1.22 -24.23
C PRO A 66 -9.82 1.47 -23.99
N LEU A 67 -10.58 0.48 -23.53
CA LEU A 67 -12.00 0.63 -23.19
C LEU A 67 -12.26 1.34 -21.85
N MET A 68 -11.34 1.27 -20.89
CA MET A 68 -11.52 1.91 -19.57
C MET A 68 -11.07 3.37 -19.55
N ASN A 69 -10.28 3.80 -20.54
CA ASN A 69 -9.81 5.18 -20.70
C ASN A 69 -10.83 6.11 -21.38
N ILE A 70 -12.07 5.66 -21.57
CA ILE A 70 -13.15 6.47 -22.14
C ILE A 70 -13.64 7.53 -21.13
N LEU A 71 -13.53 7.24 -19.83
CA LEU A 71 -13.94 8.15 -18.77
C LEU A 71 -12.76 9.03 -18.29
N PRO A 72 -13.00 10.29 -17.89
CA PRO A 72 -12.02 11.10 -17.18
C PRO A 72 -11.46 10.39 -15.93
N ILE A 73 -10.17 10.57 -15.66
CA ILE A 73 -9.44 9.95 -14.54
C ILE A 73 -10.14 10.21 -13.19
N SER A 74 -10.64 11.42 -12.96
CA SER A 74 -11.35 11.77 -11.73
C SER A 74 -12.62 10.93 -11.52
N ILE A 75 -13.35 10.62 -12.60
CA ILE A 75 -14.55 9.77 -12.53
C ILE A 75 -14.15 8.32 -12.30
N GLN A 76 -13.14 7.83 -13.00
CA GLN A 76 -12.62 6.48 -12.79
C GLN A 76 -12.18 6.28 -11.33
N HIS A 77 -11.41 7.24 -10.80
CA HIS A 77 -10.95 7.23 -9.42
C HIS A 77 -12.10 7.29 -8.42
N ALA A 78 -13.07 8.19 -8.62
CA ALA A 78 -14.26 8.26 -7.76
C ALA A 78 -15.05 6.94 -7.77
N LEU A 79 -15.19 6.28 -8.93
CA LEU A 79 -15.84 4.98 -9.03
C LEU A 79 -15.06 3.89 -8.30
N SER A 80 -13.73 3.82 -8.48
CA SER A 80 -12.90 2.83 -7.78
C SER A 80 -12.91 3.04 -6.27
N LYS A 81 -12.81 4.29 -5.81
CA LYS A 81 -12.95 4.65 -4.39
C LYS A 81 -14.33 4.26 -3.86
N TRP A 82 -15.39 4.53 -4.63
CA TRP A 82 -16.75 4.13 -4.24
C TRP A 82 -16.89 2.61 -4.12
N VAL A 83 -16.41 1.84 -5.11
CA VAL A 83 -16.42 0.37 -5.06
C VAL A 83 -15.65 -0.14 -3.85
N GLY A 84 -14.44 0.37 -3.62
CA GLY A 84 -13.62 -0.02 -2.46
C GLY A 84 -14.29 0.30 -1.13
N SER A 85 -14.87 1.50 -1.01
CA SER A 85 -15.63 1.91 0.18
C SER A 85 -16.83 0.99 0.41
N ARG A 86 -17.58 0.62 -0.64
CA ARG A 86 -18.73 -0.29 -0.53
C ARG A 86 -18.31 -1.70 -0.12
N ILE A 87 -17.23 -2.21 -0.71
CA ILE A 87 -16.65 -3.51 -0.31
C ILE A 87 -16.32 -3.47 1.19
N LEU A 88 -15.64 -2.43 1.65
CA LEU A 88 -15.27 -2.32 3.05
C LEU A 88 -16.49 -2.21 3.97
N GLN A 89 -17.48 -1.37 3.62
CA GLN A 89 -18.73 -1.25 4.38
C GLN A 89 -19.53 -2.55 4.46
N LEU A 90 -19.58 -3.34 3.39
CA LEU A 90 -20.27 -4.64 3.40
C LEU A 90 -19.62 -5.67 4.32
N ASN A 91 -18.31 -5.52 4.57
CA ASN A 91 -17.51 -6.39 5.40
C ASN A 91 -17.24 -5.84 6.82
N THR A 92 -17.56 -4.57 7.09
CA THR A 92 -17.31 -3.94 8.40
C THR A 92 -18.55 -3.27 9.02
N GLY A 93 -19.62 -3.06 8.26
CA GLY A 93 -20.82 -2.32 8.67
C GLY A 93 -20.79 -0.85 8.24
N HIS A 94 -21.98 -0.28 8.03
CA HIS A 94 -22.12 1.13 7.64
C HIS A 94 -21.81 2.09 8.79
N ASP A 95 -22.03 1.67 10.03
CA ASP A 95 -21.76 2.48 11.22
C ASP A 95 -20.26 2.53 11.56
N TYR A 96 -19.47 1.60 11.01
CA TYR A 96 -18.02 1.54 11.22
C TYR A 96 -17.25 2.43 10.24
N PHE A 97 -17.47 2.26 8.94
CA PHE A 97 -16.70 2.95 7.90
C PHE A 97 -17.52 4.04 7.17
N PRO A 98 -17.03 5.29 7.10
CA PRO A 98 -15.66 5.72 7.43
C PRO A 98 -15.46 6.24 8.86
N ASP A 99 -16.51 6.61 9.58
CA ASP A 99 -16.38 7.50 10.75
C ASP A 99 -15.64 6.88 11.93
N GLN A 100 -16.05 5.70 12.41
CA GLN A 100 -15.35 5.02 13.51
C GLN A 100 -13.93 4.62 13.11
N PHE A 101 -13.74 4.24 11.85
CA PHE A 101 -12.42 3.96 11.30
C PHE A 101 -11.51 5.18 11.36
N MET A 102 -11.99 6.38 11.01
CA MET A 102 -11.18 7.62 11.08
C MET A 102 -10.78 7.96 12.51
N VAL A 103 -11.70 7.82 13.48
CA VAL A 103 -11.38 7.96 14.90
C VAL A 103 -10.28 6.97 15.31
N GLY A 104 -10.44 5.70 14.95
CA GLY A 104 -9.45 4.66 15.20
C GLY A 104 -8.10 4.94 14.55
N ALA A 105 -8.09 5.40 13.30
CA ALA A 105 -6.89 5.75 12.54
C ALA A 105 -6.12 6.90 13.20
N SER A 106 -6.83 7.91 13.72
CA SER A 106 -6.22 9.03 14.44
C SER A 106 -5.45 8.56 15.69
N LEU A 107 -6.08 7.72 16.51
CA LEU A 107 -5.53 7.19 17.76
C LEU A 107 -4.40 6.21 17.49
N ALA A 108 -4.59 5.32 16.51
CA ALA A 108 -3.61 4.34 16.09
C ALA A 108 -2.35 5.02 15.55
N THR A 109 -2.48 6.07 14.73
CA THR A 109 -1.32 6.81 14.19
C THR A 109 -0.49 7.42 15.32
N ARG A 110 -1.12 8.13 16.26
CA ARG A 110 -0.41 8.71 17.41
C ARG A 110 0.30 7.65 18.25
N LYS A 111 -0.40 6.55 18.59
CA LYS A 111 0.18 5.45 19.37
C LYS A 111 1.32 4.76 18.61
N ALA A 112 1.17 4.56 17.31
CA ALA A 112 2.17 3.94 16.45
C ALA A 112 3.47 4.74 16.43
N LEU A 113 3.39 6.06 16.25
CA LEU A 113 4.57 6.93 16.23
C LEU A 113 5.25 7.02 17.59
N GLN A 114 4.47 7.00 18.68
CA GLN A 114 5.03 6.90 20.04
C GLN A 114 5.79 5.58 20.25
N LEU A 115 5.20 4.45 19.86
CA LEU A 115 5.85 3.14 19.97
C LEU A 115 7.09 3.04 19.08
N LEU A 116 7.03 3.58 17.86
CA LEU A 116 8.17 3.66 16.96
C LEU A 116 9.30 4.49 17.58
N SER A 117 8.99 5.66 18.14
CA SER A 117 9.97 6.52 18.82
C SER A 117 10.66 5.82 19.98
N ASN A 118 9.89 5.09 20.80
CA ASN A 118 10.41 4.28 21.89
C ASN A 118 11.32 3.16 21.37
N GLN A 119 10.90 2.44 20.32
CA GLN A 119 11.68 1.37 19.71
C GLN A 119 12.98 1.90 19.09
N LEU A 120 12.95 3.06 18.44
CA LEU A 120 14.12 3.66 17.79
C LEU A 120 15.14 4.21 18.81
N SER A 121 14.64 4.78 19.92
CA SER A 121 15.51 5.40 20.94
C SER A 121 16.08 4.38 21.92
N TYR A 122 15.23 3.47 22.43
CA TYR A 122 15.57 2.58 23.54
C TYR A 122 15.54 1.09 23.18
N GLY A 123 14.90 0.73 22.07
CA GLY A 123 14.82 -0.66 21.62
C GLY A 123 16.09 -1.15 20.92
N SER A 124 16.25 -2.47 20.89
CA SER A 124 17.25 -3.14 20.04
C SER A 124 16.74 -3.21 18.59
N LYS A 125 17.64 -3.25 17.62
CA LYS A 125 17.26 -3.49 16.21
C LYS A 125 16.92 -4.96 15.96
N GLU A 126 17.51 -5.84 16.74
CA GLU A 126 17.38 -7.30 16.68
C GLU A 126 16.13 -7.79 17.41
N GLU A 127 15.70 -7.07 18.45
CA GLU A 127 14.51 -7.40 19.25
C GLU A 127 13.48 -6.26 19.18
N ILE A 128 12.49 -6.48 18.31
CA ILE A 128 11.36 -5.57 18.14
C ILE A 128 10.29 -5.90 19.17
N GLN A 129 9.79 -4.87 19.85
CA GLN A 129 8.69 -5.04 20.80
C GLN A 129 7.43 -5.60 20.10
N PRO A 130 6.76 -6.62 20.66
CA PRO A 130 5.59 -7.24 20.03
C PRO A 130 4.48 -6.24 19.68
N GLU A 131 4.26 -5.22 20.52
CA GLU A 131 3.27 -4.17 20.25
C GLU A 131 3.56 -3.42 18.95
N VAL A 132 4.83 -3.13 18.65
CA VAL A 132 5.26 -2.47 17.41
C VAL A 132 4.98 -3.36 16.20
N GLU A 133 5.29 -4.66 16.30
CA GLU A 133 5.05 -5.64 15.23
C GLU A 133 3.56 -5.85 14.93
N THR A 134 2.70 -5.69 15.94
CA THR A 134 1.25 -5.81 15.73
C THR A 134 0.66 -4.61 14.99
N ILE A 135 1.23 -3.42 15.18
CA ILE A 135 0.72 -2.18 14.58
C ILE A 135 1.32 -1.93 13.20
N PHE A 136 2.61 -2.17 13.01
CA PHE A 136 3.28 -1.88 11.75
C PHE A 136 3.34 -3.08 10.80
N GLY A 137 3.28 -2.80 9.51
CA GLY A 137 3.64 -3.75 8.47
C GLY A 137 5.15 -4.03 8.50
N PRO A 138 5.57 -5.28 8.23
CA PRO A 138 6.98 -5.69 8.36
C PRO A 138 7.92 -4.88 7.44
N ALA A 139 7.49 -4.55 6.23
CA ALA A 139 8.29 -3.79 5.27
C ALA A 139 8.59 -2.36 5.77
N LEU A 140 7.57 -1.63 6.23
CA LEU A 140 7.71 -0.28 6.78
C LEU A 140 8.59 -0.28 8.03
N LEU A 141 8.33 -1.22 8.94
CA LEU A 141 9.09 -1.32 10.18
C LEU A 141 10.58 -1.62 9.91
N HIS A 142 10.85 -2.64 9.10
CA HIS A 142 12.22 -2.97 8.68
C HIS A 142 12.91 -1.77 8.01
N ARG A 143 12.18 -1.01 7.19
CA ARG A 143 12.71 0.18 6.52
C ARG A 143 13.14 1.28 7.50
N TYR A 144 12.34 1.55 8.54
CA TYR A 144 12.70 2.50 9.59
C TYR A 144 13.85 1.99 10.46
N MET A 145 13.78 0.75 10.96
CA MET A 145 14.81 0.17 11.84
C MET A 145 16.18 0.12 11.17
N ASN A 146 16.21 -0.20 9.88
CA ASN A 146 17.46 -0.23 9.13
C ASN A 146 18.00 1.17 8.87
N SER A 147 17.16 2.17 8.58
CA SER A 147 17.68 3.53 8.33
C SER A 147 18.05 4.30 9.57
N ALA A 148 17.58 3.88 10.74
CA ALA A 148 17.87 4.57 11.99
C ALA A 148 19.39 4.62 12.27
N PRO A 149 19.99 5.81 12.47
CA PRO A 149 21.33 5.92 13.06
C PRO A 149 21.40 5.19 14.41
N THR A 150 22.52 4.52 14.69
CA THR A 150 22.71 3.77 15.94
C THR A 150 22.98 4.68 17.14
N ASN A 151 23.60 5.84 16.89
CA ASN A 151 24.03 6.83 17.87
C ASN A 151 22.98 7.92 18.19
N ALA A 152 21.77 7.85 17.63
CA ALA A 152 20.73 8.84 17.87
C ALA A 152 19.48 8.25 18.54
N ASN A 153 18.86 9.05 19.42
CA ASN A 153 17.50 8.87 19.87
C ASN A 153 16.58 9.67 18.95
N ILE A 154 15.52 9.04 18.45
CA ILE A 154 14.58 9.63 17.49
C ILE A 154 13.20 9.65 18.16
N SER A 155 12.64 10.85 18.31
CA SER A 155 11.27 11.08 18.75
C SER A 155 10.44 11.69 17.63
N ILE A 156 9.26 11.12 17.41
CA ILE A 156 8.21 11.61 16.52
C ILE A 156 6.93 11.70 17.34
N GLU A 157 6.43 12.92 17.51
CA GLU A 157 5.25 13.19 18.32
C GLU A 157 4.20 13.95 17.51
N LEU A 158 2.92 13.66 17.83
CA LEU A 158 1.75 14.35 17.27
C LEU A 158 0.98 15.05 18.40
N PRO A 159 1.44 16.23 18.88
CA PRO A 159 0.82 16.93 19.99
C PRO A 159 -0.66 17.22 19.73
N GLN A 160 -0.97 17.67 18.51
CA GLN A 160 -2.32 18.04 18.12
C GLN A 160 -2.66 17.45 16.75
N ILE A 161 -3.85 16.85 16.66
CA ILE A 161 -4.45 16.39 15.40
C ILE A 161 -5.69 17.27 15.18
N TYR A 162 -5.75 17.94 14.05
CA TYR A 162 -6.83 18.86 13.68
C TYR A 162 -7.94 18.15 12.93
N ASP A 163 -7.57 17.31 11.96
CA ASP A 163 -8.51 16.63 11.09
C ASP A 163 -7.93 15.31 10.57
N VAL A 164 -8.83 14.38 10.24
CA VAL A 164 -8.50 13.06 9.73
C VAL A 164 -9.49 12.69 8.63
N ASN A 165 -8.98 12.46 7.43
CA ASN A 165 -9.81 12.20 6.25
C ASN A 165 -9.38 10.93 5.52
N VAL A 166 -10.35 10.12 5.08
CA VAL A 166 -10.08 9.03 4.14
C VAL A 166 -9.83 9.59 2.75
N GLU A 167 -8.57 9.52 2.33
CA GLU A 167 -8.15 9.94 1.00
C GLU A 167 -8.52 8.88 -0.03
N ASP A 168 -8.20 7.61 0.23
CA ASP A 168 -8.43 6.52 -0.71
C ASP A 168 -8.71 5.16 -0.08
N VAL A 169 -9.39 4.30 -0.85
CA VAL A 169 -9.61 2.90 -0.50
C VAL A 169 -9.12 2.03 -1.65
N TRP A 170 -8.11 1.21 -1.38
CA TRP A 170 -7.54 0.24 -2.30
C TRP A 170 -8.07 -1.14 -2.03
N VAL A 171 -8.37 -1.87 -3.08
CA VAL A 171 -8.83 -3.25 -2.95
C VAL A 171 -8.03 -4.13 -3.89
N THR A 172 -7.48 -5.19 -3.33
CA THR A 172 -6.84 -6.28 -4.06
C THR A 172 -7.71 -7.51 -3.95
N LEU A 173 -8.12 -8.07 -5.10
CA LEU A 173 -8.97 -9.26 -5.22
C LEU A 173 -8.21 -10.36 -5.94
N GLY A 174 -8.34 -11.61 -5.51
CA GLY A 174 -7.70 -12.76 -6.18
C GLY A 174 -6.78 -13.57 -5.27
N ASN A 175 -6.06 -14.52 -5.86
CA ASN A 175 -5.02 -15.23 -5.13
C ASN A 175 -3.83 -14.31 -4.83
N SER A 176 -3.29 -14.35 -3.61
CA SER A 176 -2.06 -13.64 -3.24
C SER A 176 -0.88 -14.00 -4.16
N GLU A 177 -0.81 -15.23 -4.66
CA GLU A 177 0.20 -15.68 -5.62
C GLU A 177 0.16 -14.93 -6.96
N ALA A 178 -1.00 -14.41 -7.37
CA ALA A 178 -1.12 -13.63 -8.60
C ALA A 178 -0.25 -12.37 -8.56
N PHE A 179 -0.10 -11.79 -7.37
CA PHE A 179 0.68 -10.58 -7.13
C PHE A 179 2.16 -10.87 -6.87
N ALA A 180 2.52 -12.16 -6.75
CA ALA A 180 3.89 -12.63 -6.62
C ALA A 180 4.60 -12.95 -7.95
N GLY A 181 3.98 -12.59 -9.08
CA GLY A 181 4.54 -12.84 -10.42
C GLY A 181 4.38 -14.28 -10.91
N ASN A 182 3.46 -15.05 -10.31
CA ASN A 182 3.16 -16.40 -10.76
C ASN A 182 2.48 -16.37 -12.14
N LYS A 183 3.10 -17.04 -13.13
CA LYS A 183 2.62 -17.11 -14.53
C LYS A 183 1.24 -17.75 -14.71
N LYS A 184 0.74 -18.44 -13.68
CA LYS A 184 -0.62 -19.00 -13.65
C LYS A 184 -1.71 -17.91 -13.62
N TYR A 185 -1.38 -16.69 -13.24
CA TYR A 185 -2.35 -15.62 -13.09
C TYR A 185 -1.99 -14.42 -13.97
N ASP A 186 -3.03 -13.75 -14.45
CA ASP A 186 -2.93 -12.41 -15.01
C ASP A 186 -3.35 -11.40 -13.95
N THR A 187 -2.73 -10.24 -13.94
CA THR A 187 -3.10 -9.14 -13.03
C THR A 187 -3.66 -7.98 -13.82
N PHE A 188 -4.75 -7.44 -13.32
CA PHE A 188 -5.41 -6.25 -13.84
C PHE A 188 -5.40 -5.19 -12.74
N ARG A 189 -4.94 -3.98 -13.06
CA ARG A 189 -4.99 -2.82 -12.15
C ARG A 189 -5.79 -1.71 -12.79
N TRP A 190 -6.71 -1.14 -12.03
CA TRP A 190 -7.53 -0.01 -12.42
C TRP A 190 -7.68 0.95 -11.24
N MET A 191 -6.97 2.08 -11.30
CA MET A 191 -6.88 3.06 -10.21
C MET A 191 -6.53 2.39 -8.88
N THR A 192 -7.46 2.36 -7.91
CA THR A 192 -7.29 1.77 -6.58
C THR A 192 -7.75 0.30 -6.50
N LEU A 193 -8.23 -0.28 -7.60
CA LEU A 193 -8.64 -1.67 -7.68
C LEU A 193 -7.57 -2.51 -8.38
N GLN A 194 -7.20 -3.64 -7.78
CA GLN A 194 -6.31 -4.63 -8.35
C GLN A 194 -6.96 -6.01 -8.31
N VAL A 195 -6.91 -6.75 -9.41
CA VAL A 195 -7.54 -8.07 -9.55
C VAL A 195 -6.53 -9.06 -10.12
N GLY A 196 -6.33 -10.18 -9.43
CA GLY A 196 -5.60 -11.35 -9.89
C GLY A 196 -6.58 -12.36 -10.47
N LEU A 197 -6.43 -12.69 -11.76
CA LEU A 197 -7.28 -13.60 -12.51
C LEU A 197 -6.49 -14.85 -12.85
N ILE A 198 -7.06 -16.04 -12.66
CA ILE A 198 -6.45 -17.28 -13.15
C ILE A 198 -6.37 -17.20 -14.67
N ARG A 199 -5.20 -17.43 -15.26
CA ARG A 199 -5.01 -17.41 -16.71
C ARG A 199 -5.74 -18.59 -17.36
N SER A 200 -6.36 -18.36 -18.51
CA SER A 200 -6.97 -19.46 -19.28
C SER A 200 -5.87 -20.35 -19.86
N SER A 201 -6.08 -21.68 -19.85
CA SER A 201 -5.19 -22.62 -20.53
C SER A 201 -5.33 -22.56 -22.06
N ASN A 202 -6.53 -22.25 -22.57
CA ASN A 202 -6.84 -22.09 -24.00
C ASN A 202 -7.66 -20.80 -24.22
N GLU A 203 -7.01 -19.66 -24.41
CA GLU A 203 -7.69 -18.37 -24.60
C GLU A 203 -8.55 -18.31 -25.89
N GLU A 204 -8.24 -19.11 -26.91
CA GLU A 204 -8.93 -19.10 -28.21
C GLU A 204 -10.20 -19.98 -28.25
N GLU A 205 -10.36 -20.92 -27.31
CA GLU A 205 -11.46 -21.90 -27.27
C GLU A 205 -12.41 -21.70 -26.09
N GLU A 206 -12.12 -20.78 -25.17
CA GLU A 206 -12.92 -20.54 -23.97
C GLU A 206 -14.28 -19.92 -24.33
N SER A 207 -15.37 -20.55 -23.89
CA SER A 207 -16.71 -19.96 -24.02
C SER A 207 -16.91 -18.78 -23.07
N PHE A 208 -17.83 -17.87 -23.39
CA PHE A 208 -18.12 -16.71 -22.54
C PHE A 208 -18.56 -17.10 -21.12
N ASP A 209 -19.31 -18.20 -20.97
CA ASP A 209 -19.76 -18.66 -19.66
C ASP A 209 -18.62 -19.24 -18.81
N GLU A 210 -17.70 -20.00 -19.43
CA GLU A 210 -16.48 -20.49 -18.76
C GLU A 210 -15.59 -19.32 -18.32
N HIS A 211 -15.41 -18.34 -19.20
CA HIS A 211 -14.66 -17.11 -18.90
C HIS A 211 -15.24 -16.38 -17.69
N LYS A 212 -16.56 -16.16 -17.68
CA LYS A 212 -17.26 -15.49 -16.58
C LYS A 212 -17.17 -16.27 -15.27
N GLN A 213 -17.26 -17.60 -15.33
CA GLN A 213 -17.11 -18.45 -14.15
C GLN A 213 -15.69 -18.40 -13.60
N ARG A 214 -14.67 -18.45 -14.46
CA ARG A 214 -13.25 -18.33 -14.08
C ARG A 214 -12.94 -17.00 -13.42
N ILE A 215 -13.43 -15.88 -13.96
CA ILE A 215 -13.26 -14.55 -13.35
C ILE A 215 -13.91 -14.52 -11.97
N ARG A 216 -15.16 -15.00 -11.84
CA ARG A 216 -15.86 -15.05 -10.55
C ARG A 216 -15.11 -15.90 -9.54
N ALA A 217 -14.65 -17.07 -9.95
CA ALA A 217 -13.85 -17.96 -9.12
C ALA A 217 -12.57 -17.27 -8.65
N SER A 218 -11.86 -16.61 -9.56
CA SER A 218 -10.61 -15.89 -9.25
C SER A 218 -10.84 -14.79 -8.21
N ILE A 219 -11.87 -13.95 -8.40
CA ILE A 219 -12.16 -12.82 -7.49
C ILE A 219 -12.41 -13.27 -6.05
N VAL A 220 -13.03 -14.43 -5.84
CA VAL A 220 -13.37 -14.92 -4.49
C VAL A 220 -12.22 -15.67 -3.80
N GLU A 221 -11.11 -15.93 -4.48
CA GLU A 221 -9.94 -16.63 -3.92
C GLU A 221 -9.24 -15.86 -2.82
N GLY A 222 -9.35 -14.53 -2.83
CA GLY A 222 -8.81 -13.72 -1.75
C GLY A 222 -9.13 -12.25 -1.87
N ILE A 223 -8.94 -11.55 -0.75
CA ILE A 223 -9.15 -10.11 -0.66
C ILE A 223 -8.18 -9.48 0.34
N GLN A 224 -7.71 -8.28 0.02
CA GLN A 224 -7.07 -7.36 0.95
C GLN A 224 -7.55 -5.94 0.66
N VAL A 225 -7.77 -5.17 1.72
CA VAL A 225 -8.16 -3.76 1.60
C VAL A 225 -7.09 -2.89 2.22
N TYR A 226 -6.78 -1.78 1.58
CA TYR A 226 -5.98 -0.71 2.15
C TYR A 226 -6.80 0.58 2.22
N VAL A 227 -6.56 1.38 3.25
CA VAL A 227 -7.19 2.69 3.40
C VAL A 227 -6.10 3.72 3.64
N ASP A 228 -6.03 4.71 2.76
CA ASP A 228 -5.16 5.85 2.94
C ASP A 228 -5.91 6.93 3.69
N VAL A 229 -5.29 7.37 4.77
CA VAL A 229 -5.80 8.39 5.66
C VAL A 229 -4.84 9.55 5.66
N THR A 230 -5.35 10.76 5.41
CA THR A 230 -4.62 11.99 5.66
C THR A 230 -4.92 12.46 7.08
N VAL A 231 -3.87 12.66 7.87
CA VAL A 231 -3.91 13.19 9.24
C VAL A 231 -3.28 14.57 9.22
N ASP A 232 -4.09 15.61 9.40
CA ASP A 232 -3.64 17.00 9.54
C ASP A 232 -3.26 17.24 11.01
N ALA A 233 -1.97 17.41 11.28
CA ALA A 233 -1.45 17.44 12.63
C ALA A 233 -0.23 18.37 12.78
N ASP A 234 -0.03 18.87 14.00
CA ASP A 234 1.26 19.37 14.41
C ASP A 234 2.19 18.17 14.64
N VAL A 235 3.39 18.26 14.09
CA VAL A 235 4.40 17.22 14.15
C VAL A 235 5.65 17.79 14.81
N VAL A 236 6.13 17.10 15.83
CA VAL A 236 7.43 17.38 16.44
C VAL A 236 8.34 16.21 16.12
N TYR A 237 9.37 16.47 15.33
CA TYR A 237 10.44 15.53 15.03
C TYR A 237 11.72 15.99 15.69
N HIS A 238 12.25 15.17 16.60
CA HIS A 238 13.41 15.49 17.39
C HIS A 238 14.39 14.33 17.40
N ALA A 239 15.63 14.60 17.00
CA ALA A 239 16.71 13.63 17.02
C ALA A 239 17.89 14.17 17.81
N VAL A 240 18.32 13.42 18.83
CA VAL A 240 19.45 13.79 19.69
C VAL A 240 20.50 12.69 19.71
N GLU A 241 21.75 13.06 19.84
CA GLU A 241 22.85 12.12 20.05
C GLU A 241 22.74 11.45 21.43
N LYS A 242 22.88 10.13 21.48
CA LYS A 242 22.63 9.33 22.70
C LYS A 242 23.55 9.67 23.87
N GLU A 243 24.81 9.99 23.61
CA GLU A 243 25.81 10.20 24.66
C GLU A 243 25.81 11.63 25.19
N THR A 244 25.68 12.60 24.29
CA THR A 244 25.85 14.03 24.61
C THR A 244 24.53 14.77 24.76
N ASN A 245 23.42 14.18 24.31
CA ASN A 245 22.12 14.83 24.12
C ASN A 245 22.18 16.07 23.21
N ASN A 246 23.20 16.18 22.35
CA ASN A 246 23.26 17.24 21.35
C ASN A 246 22.15 17.04 20.31
N ILE A 247 21.49 18.13 19.94
CA ILE A 247 20.44 18.12 18.91
C ILE A 247 21.09 17.86 17.55
N LEU A 248 20.76 16.73 16.93
CA LEU A 248 21.19 16.36 15.58
C LEU A 248 20.24 16.91 14.52
N LEU A 249 18.94 16.89 14.82
CA LEU A 249 17.90 17.49 13.99
C LEU A 249 16.67 17.83 14.86
N HIS A 250 16.06 18.97 14.58
CA HIS A 250 14.78 19.35 15.16
C HIS A 250 13.92 19.99 14.07
N ASP A 251 12.70 19.50 13.93
CA ASP A 251 11.68 20.05 13.05
C ASP A 251 10.34 20.04 13.79
N GLU A 252 9.66 21.17 13.74
CA GLU A 252 8.35 21.35 14.35
C GLU A 252 7.48 22.13 13.38
N GLY A 253 6.29 21.61 13.09
CA GLY A 253 5.36 22.28 12.20
C GLY A 253 4.12 21.46 11.91
N ARG A 254 3.11 22.14 11.38
CA ARG A 254 1.87 21.52 10.92
C ARG A 254 2.05 20.94 9.53
N ARG A 255 1.70 19.66 9.35
CA ARG A 255 1.64 19.04 8.03
C ARG A 255 0.59 17.95 7.95
N ASN A 256 0.25 17.60 6.71
CA ASN A 256 -0.54 16.41 6.40
C ASN A 256 0.38 15.18 6.38
N ILE A 257 0.08 14.21 7.23
CA ILE A 257 0.71 12.89 7.24
C ILE A 257 -0.20 11.93 6.51
N ARG A 258 0.31 11.23 5.50
CA ARG A 258 -0.44 10.17 4.83
C ARG A 258 -0.11 8.82 5.45
N VAL A 259 -1.12 8.13 5.99
CA VAL A 259 -0.95 6.84 6.65
C VAL A 259 -1.80 5.80 5.93
N ARG A 260 -1.16 4.72 5.47
CA ARG A 260 -1.85 3.60 4.83
C ARG A 260 -2.09 2.49 5.83
N PHE A 261 -3.36 2.20 6.08
CA PHE A 261 -3.80 1.06 6.86
C PHE A 261 -4.08 -0.12 5.93
N ALA A 262 -3.74 -1.34 6.33
CA ALA A 262 -4.03 -2.56 5.59
C ALA A 262 -4.76 -3.58 6.47
N THR A 263 -5.71 -4.28 5.87
CA THR A 263 -6.23 -5.51 6.46
C THR A 263 -5.20 -6.64 6.31
N PRO A 264 -5.33 -7.74 7.07
CA PRO A 264 -4.74 -9.00 6.67
C PRO A 264 -5.20 -9.39 5.26
N TYR A 265 -4.42 -10.25 4.60
CA TYR A 265 -4.85 -10.86 3.35
C TYR A 265 -5.74 -12.08 3.67
N PHE A 266 -6.99 -12.07 3.24
CA PHE A 266 -7.94 -13.15 3.53
C PHE A 266 -8.01 -14.12 2.37
N GLN A 267 -7.73 -15.41 2.62
CA GLN A 267 -7.88 -16.49 1.63
C GLN A 267 -8.66 -17.68 2.22
N PRO A 268 -9.85 -18.00 1.70
CA PRO A 268 -10.61 -17.31 0.66
C PRO A 268 -11.19 -15.95 1.11
N ALA A 269 -11.66 -15.13 0.17
CA ALA A 269 -12.14 -13.76 0.45
C ALA A 269 -13.25 -13.70 1.51
N ARG A 270 -14.12 -14.74 1.56
CA ARG A 270 -15.18 -14.86 2.56
C ARG A 270 -14.70 -14.87 4.03
N LYS A 271 -13.41 -15.13 4.29
CA LYS A 271 -12.83 -15.08 5.64
C LYS A 271 -12.68 -13.66 6.19
N MET A 272 -12.91 -12.62 5.38
CA MET A 272 -12.94 -11.24 5.85
C MET A 272 -14.06 -10.99 6.86
N VAL A 273 -15.11 -11.81 6.84
CA VAL A 273 -16.21 -11.79 7.81
C VAL A 273 -16.31 -13.19 8.43
N SER A 274 -15.94 -13.32 9.70
CA SER A 274 -16.00 -14.59 10.42
C SER A 274 -17.42 -14.94 10.88
N ARG A 275 -18.16 -13.92 11.30
CA ARG A 275 -19.54 -14.02 11.79
C ARG A 275 -20.30 -12.72 11.49
N ARG A 276 -21.63 -12.81 11.52
CA ARG A 276 -22.52 -11.64 11.57
C ARG A 276 -23.32 -11.69 12.86
N ASP A 277 -23.46 -10.54 13.49
CA ASP A 277 -24.31 -10.33 14.66
C ASP A 277 -25.75 -10.77 14.34
N PRO A 278 -26.35 -11.68 15.13
CA PRO A 278 -27.69 -12.23 14.83
C PRO A 278 -28.83 -11.22 14.89
N GLU A 279 -28.67 -10.10 15.61
CA GLU A 279 -29.72 -9.11 15.83
C GLU A 279 -29.68 -8.00 14.78
N THR A 280 -28.48 -7.52 14.46
CA THR A 280 -28.24 -6.40 13.55
C THR A 280 -27.85 -6.84 12.14
N GLY A 281 -27.36 -8.07 11.97
CA GLY A 281 -26.83 -8.60 10.71
C GLY A 281 -25.46 -8.03 10.31
N TYR A 282 -24.86 -7.18 11.15
CA TYR A 282 -23.56 -6.59 10.89
C TYR A 282 -22.43 -7.60 11.07
N PRO A 283 -21.35 -7.49 10.27
CA PRO A 283 -20.20 -8.37 10.39
C PRO A 283 -19.41 -8.09 11.67
N ASP A 284 -18.94 -9.15 12.31
CA ASP A 284 -17.99 -9.06 13.43
C ASP A 284 -16.60 -8.73 12.87
N ASN A 285 -16.02 -7.62 13.29
CA ASN A 285 -14.65 -7.23 12.95
C ASN A 285 -13.66 -7.84 13.97
N ASP A 286 -13.18 -9.05 13.69
CA ASP A 286 -12.29 -9.82 14.57
C ASP A 286 -10.82 -9.87 14.10
N TRP A 287 -10.46 -8.94 13.20
CA TRP A 287 -9.11 -8.80 12.66
C TRP A 287 -8.58 -7.38 12.88
N SER A 288 -7.26 -7.23 12.82
CA SER A 288 -6.58 -5.97 13.14
C SER A 288 -6.00 -5.29 11.90
N TRP A 289 -6.19 -3.98 11.80
CA TRP A 289 -5.50 -3.13 10.84
C TRP A 289 -4.02 -2.99 11.19
N ARG A 290 -3.17 -2.85 10.16
CA ARG A 290 -1.76 -2.50 10.32
C ARG A 290 -1.41 -1.26 9.51
N ILE A 291 -0.53 -0.41 10.02
CA ILE A 291 0.07 0.70 9.27
C ILE A 291 1.18 0.13 8.40
N VAL A 292 0.96 0.11 7.09
CA VAL A 292 1.90 -0.49 6.12
C VAL A 292 2.69 0.54 5.33
N ASP A 293 2.29 1.81 5.36
CA ASP A 293 3.04 2.90 4.75
C ASP A 293 2.77 4.22 5.48
N VAL A 294 3.77 5.09 5.50
CA VAL A 294 3.68 6.47 6.02
C VAL A 294 4.35 7.39 5.01
N ASP A 295 3.66 8.46 4.62
CA ASP A 295 4.05 9.42 3.59
C ASP A 295 4.47 8.77 2.26
N GLN A 296 3.86 7.62 1.94
CA GLN A 296 4.08 6.88 0.71
C GLN A 296 5.55 6.45 0.52
N LEU A 297 6.25 6.17 1.63
CA LEU A 297 7.64 5.72 1.64
C LEU A 297 7.80 4.41 0.88
N ILE A 298 7.09 3.37 1.30
CA ILE A 298 7.20 2.02 0.73
C ILE A 298 6.65 2.00 -0.69
N GLU A 299 5.56 2.71 -0.93
CA GLU A 299 4.99 2.86 -2.27
C GLU A 299 6.01 3.52 -3.22
N LYS A 300 6.66 4.63 -2.82
CA LYS A 300 7.66 5.32 -3.66
C LYS A 300 8.86 4.44 -3.97
N GLU A 301 9.36 3.71 -2.99
CA GLU A 301 10.51 2.80 -3.19
C GLU A 301 10.15 1.69 -4.18
N SER A 302 8.96 1.10 -4.04
CA SER A 302 8.50 0.07 -4.97
C SER A 302 8.30 0.58 -6.42
N MET A 303 8.00 1.88 -6.59
CA MET A 303 7.93 2.51 -7.91
C MET A 303 9.28 2.72 -8.54
N ASN A 304 10.30 3.04 -7.74
CA ASN A 304 11.65 3.24 -8.26
C ASN A 304 12.31 1.92 -8.66
N GLU A 305 11.96 0.81 -7.99
CA GLU A 305 12.45 -0.54 -8.34
C GLU A 305 11.82 -1.11 -9.62
N SER A 306 10.72 -0.55 -10.09
CA SER A 306 9.97 -1.01 -11.26
C SER A 306 10.26 -0.22 -12.56
N VAL A 307 11.17 0.75 -12.49
CA VAL A 307 11.70 1.54 -13.62
C VAL A 307 13.12 1.08 -13.95
#